data_AF-A0A534WLG2-F1
#
_entry.id   AF-A0A534WLG2-F1
#
_cell.length_a   1.000
_cell.length_b   1.000
_cell.length_c   1.000
_cell.angle_alpha   90.00
_cell.angle_beta   90.00
_cell.angle_gamma   90.00
#
_symmetry.space_group_name_H-M   'P 1'
#
loop_
_entity.id
_entity.type
_entity.pdbx_description
1 polymer ?
#
loop_
_entity_poly.entity_id
_entity_poly.type
_entity_poly.pdbx_seq_one_letter_code
_entity_poly.pdbx_strand_id
1 'polypeptide(L)'
;MARDVVAEIIEYNRPGEGPVEARAEALRRKLEALANTPFQFLRGTFHLMACDVLQSRVSLAQGTAPAGLIVGDLHLENFGVYRGQSGALVFDVNDFDDVGCGPVDLDLKRLCTSALLLPGIDPRLRLEAAVAIAQAWASELEKMGGRFPILPWTQDKAEGGVADLLRERGRRKQEELIEKVAPAGDRIADSEKFARVDPQWVDRVRAAFEEYVEHLKQLKAPDPPKGGEVLDVAYRFKGTGSLGRVRFTLLV
;
A
#
# COMPACT_ATOMS: atom_id res chain seq x y z
N MET A 1 -9.75 -0.19 31.28
CA MET A 1 -9.10 -1.50 31.02
C MET A 1 -7.91 -1.26 30.12
N ALA A 2 -6.80 -1.98 30.32
CA ALA A 2 -5.67 -1.92 29.40
C ALA A 2 -6.09 -2.46 28.03
N ARG A 3 -5.65 -1.81 26.95
CA ARG A 3 -5.95 -2.19 25.57
C ARG A 3 -5.19 -3.47 25.21
N ASP A 4 -5.86 -4.46 24.65
CA ASP A 4 -5.21 -5.63 24.05
C ASP A 4 -5.02 -5.40 22.55
N VAL A 5 -3.88 -4.81 22.22
CA VAL A 5 -3.51 -4.46 20.83
C VAL A 5 -3.40 -5.70 19.94
N VAL A 6 -2.92 -6.82 20.48
CA VAL A 6 -2.72 -8.05 19.70
C VAL A 6 -4.08 -8.65 19.35
N ALA A 7 -5.00 -8.71 20.31
CA ALA A 7 -6.37 -9.17 20.05
C ALA A 7 -7.07 -8.32 18.98
N GLU A 8 -6.94 -6.99 19.04
CA GLU A 8 -7.50 -6.08 18.03
C GLU A 8 -6.91 -6.32 16.64
N ILE A 9 -5.60 -6.55 16.52
CA ILE A 9 -4.95 -6.89 15.25
C ILE A 9 -5.48 -8.22 14.72
N ILE A 10 -5.57 -9.25 15.57
CA ILE A 10 -6.08 -10.57 15.18
C ILE A 10 -7.54 -10.45 14.70
N GLU A 11 -8.35 -9.69 15.40
CA GLU A 11 -9.75 -9.45 15.06
C GLU A 11 -9.90 -8.67 13.75
N TYR A 12 -9.12 -7.61 13.54
CA TYR A 12 -9.13 -6.84 12.30
C TYR A 12 -8.74 -7.68 11.07
N ASN A 13 -7.81 -8.62 11.24
CA ASN A 13 -7.35 -9.50 10.17
C ASN A 13 -8.20 -10.79 10.04
N ARG A 14 -9.32 -10.88 10.76
CA ARG A 14 -10.17 -12.08 10.76
C ARG A 14 -11.08 -12.29 9.53
N PRO A 15 -11.27 -11.43 8.51
CA PRO A 15 -12.53 -11.54 7.78
C PRO A 15 -12.56 -12.68 6.74
N GLY A 16 -13.60 -13.52 6.85
CA GLY A 16 -14.25 -14.20 5.72
C GLY A 16 -13.65 -15.53 5.21
N GLU A 17 -14.43 -16.26 4.40
CA GLU A 17 -14.06 -17.52 3.75
C GLU A 17 -12.68 -17.45 3.08
N GLY A 18 -11.87 -18.48 3.27
CA GLY A 18 -10.50 -18.52 2.79
C GLY A 18 -9.77 -19.77 3.31
N PRO A 19 -8.64 -20.17 2.68
CA PRO A 19 -7.85 -21.29 3.17
C PRO A 19 -7.36 -21.01 4.60
N VAL A 20 -7.67 -21.90 5.54
CA VAL A 20 -7.38 -21.72 6.97
C VAL A 20 -5.87 -21.59 7.21
N GLU A 21 -5.08 -22.47 6.59
CA GLU A 21 -3.63 -22.51 6.76
C GLU A 21 -2.94 -21.25 6.20
N ALA A 22 -3.31 -20.82 4.99
CA ALA A 22 -2.79 -19.61 4.38
C ALA A 22 -3.11 -18.35 5.22
N ARG A 23 -4.30 -18.29 5.84
CA ARG A 23 -4.67 -17.21 6.77
C ARG A 23 -3.83 -17.22 8.04
N ALA A 24 -3.69 -18.38 8.67
CA ALA A 24 -2.89 -18.53 9.87
C ALA A 24 -1.44 -18.10 9.62
N GLU A 25 -0.87 -18.53 8.49
CA GLU A 25 0.49 -18.16 8.10
C GLU A 25 0.62 -16.66 7.78
N ALA A 26 -0.34 -16.07 7.05
CA ALA A 26 -0.34 -14.64 6.76
C ALA A 26 -0.43 -13.80 8.04
N LEU A 27 -1.24 -14.22 9.02
CA LEU A 27 -1.38 -13.56 10.31
C LEU A 27 -0.11 -13.70 11.15
N ARG A 28 0.50 -14.90 11.21
CA ARG A 28 1.77 -15.12 11.90
C ARG A 28 2.85 -14.18 11.36
N ARG A 29 3.03 -14.15 10.04
CA ARG A 29 3.99 -13.26 9.38
C ARG A 29 3.69 -11.78 9.62
N LYS A 30 2.42 -11.39 9.68
CA LYS A 30 2.03 -10.02 10.06
C LYS A 30 2.53 -9.69 11.45
N LEU A 31 2.21 -10.51 12.45
CA LEU A 31 2.59 -10.26 13.84
C LEU A 31 4.12 -10.18 13.99
N GLU A 32 4.86 -11.06 13.32
CA GLU A 32 6.33 -11.00 13.25
C GLU A 32 6.82 -9.70 12.60
N ALA A 33 6.25 -9.30 11.46
CA ALA A 33 6.63 -8.06 10.78
C ALA A 33 6.36 -6.81 11.64
N LEU A 34 5.19 -6.76 12.29
CA LEU A 34 4.80 -5.65 13.18
C LEU A 34 5.72 -5.52 14.39
N ALA A 35 6.24 -6.64 14.90
CA ALA A 35 7.13 -6.66 16.05
C ALA A 35 8.56 -6.19 15.73
N ASN A 36 8.94 -6.09 14.45
CA ASN A 36 10.32 -5.78 14.06
C ASN A 36 10.74 -4.33 14.37
N THR A 37 9.90 -3.35 14.05
CA THR A 37 10.21 -1.93 14.31
C THR A 37 8.94 -1.11 14.55
N PRO A 38 9.03 0.02 15.30
CA PRO A 38 7.91 0.96 15.44
C PRO A 38 7.35 1.46 14.10
N PHE A 39 8.22 1.61 13.08
CA PHE A 39 7.80 1.97 11.73
C PHE A 39 6.94 0.89 11.08
N GLN A 40 7.33 -0.38 11.20
CA GLN A 40 6.55 -1.52 10.70
C GLN A 40 5.21 -1.64 11.43
N PHE A 41 5.20 -1.41 12.75
CA PHE A 41 3.96 -1.32 13.52
C PHE A 41 3.06 -0.22 12.96
N LEU A 42 3.56 1.02 12.87
CA LEU A 42 2.80 2.18 12.38
C LEU A 42 2.09 1.86 11.06
N ARG A 43 2.85 1.46 10.01
CA ARG A 43 2.31 1.19 8.67
C ARG A 43 1.43 -0.05 8.57
N GLY A 44 1.48 -0.95 9.53
CA GLY A 44 0.71 -2.19 9.49
C GLY A 44 -0.60 -2.13 10.28
N THR A 45 -0.81 -1.03 11.01
CA THR A 45 -1.91 -0.89 11.97
C THR A 45 -2.65 0.44 11.87
N PHE A 46 -2.90 0.96 10.65
CA PHE A 46 -3.71 2.17 10.45
C PHE A 46 -5.05 2.11 11.19
N HIS A 47 -5.76 0.98 11.09
CA HIS A 47 -7.02 0.72 11.80
C HIS A 47 -6.97 1.01 13.32
N LEU A 48 -5.84 0.76 13.98
CA LEU A 48 -5.69 1.07 15.41
C LEU A 48 -5.64 2.58 15.66
N MET A 49 -4.89 3.32 14.83
CA MET A 49 -4.85 4.79 14.88
C MET A 49 -6.22 5.38 14.57
N ALA A 50 -6.89 4.89 13.53
CA ALA A 50 -8.23 5.34 13.18
C ALA A 50 -9.21 5.16 14.35
N CYS A 51 -9.17 3.99 15.01
CA CYS A 51 -9.96 3.73 16.21
C CYS A 51 -9.62 4.71 17.36
N ASP A 52 -8.33 4.96 17.62
CA ASP A 52 -7.89 5.88 18.66
C ASP A 52 -8.34 7.32 18.41
N VAL A 53 -8.30 7.78 17.15
CA VAL A 53 -8.77 9.10 16.74
C VAL A 53 -10.30 9.18 16.90
N LEU A 54 -11.05 8.24 16.32
CA LEU A 54 -12.51 8.23 16.38
C LEU A 54 -13.05 8.17 17.82
N GLN A 55 -12.36 7.47 18.70
CA GLN A 55 -12.76 7.30 20.11
C GLN A 55 -12.13 8.33 21.04
N SER A 56 -11.45 9.35 20.50
CA SER A 56 -10.80 10.41 21.29
C SER A 56 -9.82 9.90 22.35
N ARG A 57 -9.15 8.77 22.10
CA ARG A 57 -8.23 8.12 23.05
C ARG A 57 -6.91 8.86 23.18
N VAL A 58 -6.50 9.56 22.11
CA VAL A 58 -5.24 10.33 22.07
C VAL A 58 -5.58 11.74 21.60
N SER A 59 -5.63 12.69 22.53
CA SER A 59 -6.00 14.08 22.26
C SER A 59 -5.06 14.75 21.23
N LEU A 60 -3.75 14.48 21.33
CA LEU A 60 -2.75 15.03 20.40
C LEU A 60 -2.85 14.46 18.97
N ALA A 61 -3.50 13.31 18.79
CA ALA A 61 -3.70 12.70 17.48
C ALA A 61 -4.94 13.25 16.77
N GLN A 62 -5.78 14.05 17.45
CA GLN A 62 -6.99 14.60 16.86
C GLN A 62 -6.67 15.58 15.74
N GLY A 63 -7.38 15.43 14.63
CA GLY A 63 -7.31 16.34 13.51
C GLY A 63 -7.88 17.71 13.87
N THR A 64 -7.22 18.76 13.41
CA THR A 64 -7.60 20.16 13.64
C THR A 64 -7.90 20.90 12.35
N ALA A 65 -7.56 20.31 11.21
CA ALA A 65 -7.85 20.88 9.90
C ALA A 65 -9.29 20.55 9.46
N PRO A 66 -9.82 21.26 8.45
CA PRO A 66 -11.08 20.91 7.83
C PRO A 66 -11.12 19.46 7.35
N ALA A 67 -12.31 18.87 7.34
CA ALA A 67 -12.52 17.54 6.80
C ALA A 67 -12.36 17.54 5.27
N GLY A 68 -11.73 16.51 4.75
CA GLY A 68 -11.55 16.25 3.33
C GLY A 68 -11.23 14.78 3.08
N LEU A 69 -10.89 14.44 1.84
CA LEU A 69 -10.44 13.09 1.52
C LEU A 69 -9.02 12.89 2.08
N ILE A 70 -8.83 11.82 2.82
CA ILE A 70 -7.53 11.36 3.33
C ILE A 70 -7.21 9.99 2.73
N VAL A 71 -5.92 9.74 2.52
CA VAL A 71 -5.37 8.43 2.15
C VAL A 71 -5.52 7.44 3.30
N GLY A 72 -5.44 7.92 4.55
CA GLY A 72 -5.56 7.08 5.74
C GLY A 72 -4.20 6.51 6.14
N ASP A 73 -3.70 5.51 5.41
CA ASP A 73 -2.40 4.89 5.68
C ASP A 73 -1.20 5.62 5.03
N LEU A 74 -1.21 6.96 5.04
CA LEU A 74 -0.11 7.73 4.43
C LEU A 74 1.18 7.62 5.25
N HIS A 75 2.25 7.13 4.61
CA HIS A 75 3.57 6.99 5.21
C HIS A 75 4.67 7.07 4.14
N LEU A 76 5.94 7.27 4.52
CA LEU A 76 7.05 7.43 3.56
C LEU A 76 7.17 6.30 2.52
N GLU A 77 6.95 5.05 2.93
CA GLU A 77 6.97 3.89 2.00
C GLU A 77 5.68 3.70 1.17
N ASN A 78 4.72 4.62 1.25
CA ASN A 78 3.48 4.58 0.44
C ASN A 78 3.72 5.26 -0.93
N PHE A 79 4.77 6.07 -1.02
CA PHE A 79 5.21 6.69 -2.27
C PHE A 79 6.08 5.74 -3.10
N GLY A 80 5.98 5.87 -4.42
CA GLY A 80 6.63 4.92 -5.32
C GLY A 80 6.35 5.22 -6.78
N VAL A 81 7.02 4.46 -7.65
CA VAL A 81 6.95 4.65 -9.10
C VAL A 81 6.07 3.58 -9.73
N TYR A 82 5.08 4.02 -10.50
CA TYR A 82 4.17 3.17 -11.26
C TYR A 82 3.80 3.84 -12.59
N ARG A 83 3.17 3.08 -13.50
CA ARG A 83 2.60 3.65 -14.73
C ARG A 83 1.22 4.20 -14.41
N GLY A 84 1.04 5.50 -14.62
CA GLY A 84 -0.27 6.14 -14.53
C GLY A 84 -1.15 5.81 -15.74
N GLN A 85 -2.39 6.31 -15.73
CA GLN A 85 -3.39 6.05 -16.79
C GLN A 85 -2.93 6.45 -18.20
N SER A 86 -2.05 7.45 -18.33
CA SER A 86 -1.47 7.85 -19.62
C SER A 86 -0.37 6.91 -20.13
N GLY A 87 -0.02 5.87 -19.37
CA GLY A 87 1.12 4.99 -19.60
C GLY A 87 2.47 5.58 -19.17
N ALA A 88 2.52 6.87 -18.81
CA ALA A 88 3.72 7.52 -18.29
C ALA A 88 4.07 7.03 -16.88
N LEU A 89 5.36 6.97 -16.56
CA LEU A 89 5.80 6.73 -15.19
C LEU A 89 5.56 7.97 -14.34
N VAL A 90 4.96 7.72 -13.18
CA VAL A 90 4.66 8.73 -12.18
C VAL A 90 5.27 8.31 -10.85
N PHE A 91 5.70 9.29 -10.06
CA PHE A 91 5.98 9.12 -8.65
C PHE A 91 4.84 9.73 -7.85
N ASP A 92 4.13 8.90 -7.10
CA ASP A 92 2.96 9.32 -6.33
C ASP A 92 2.65 8.30 -5.21
N VAL A 93 1.60 8.58 -4.44
CA VAL A 93 0.95 7.66 -3.49
C VAL A 93 0.40 6.45 -4.26
N ASN A 94 0.67 5.23 -3.78
CA ASN A 94 0.32 3.99 -4.51
C ASN A 94 -0.83 3.20 -3.92
N ASP A 95 -1.20 3.44 -2.66
CA ASP A 95 -2.15 2.62 -1.92
C ASP A 95 -3.28 3.48 -1.37
N PHE A 96 -4.52 3.12 -1.72
CA PHE A 96 -5.74 3.85 -1.41
C PHE A 96 -6.80 2.95 -0.75
N ASP A 97 -6.41 1.78 -0.25
CA ASP A 97 -7.32 0.81 0.37
C ASP A 97 -8.00 1.36 1.65
N ASP A 98 -7.36 2.33 2.31
CA ASP A 98 -7.80 2.94 3.57
C ASP A 98 -8.32 4.39 3.39
N VAL A 99 -8.64 4.80 2.16
CA VAL A 99 -9.17 6.14 1.87
C VAL A 99 -10.48 6.38 2.62
N GLY A 100 -10.59 7.58 3.19
CA GLY A 100 -11.78 8.00 3.92
C GLY A 100 -11.96 9.51 3.97
N CYS A 101 -13.04 9.96 4.61
CA CYS A 101 -13.26 11.37 4.90
C CYS A 101 -12.85 11.67 6.34
N GLY A 102 -12.00 12.68 6.55
CA GLY A 102 -11.55 13.09 7.87
C GLY A 102 -10.72 14.37 7.81
N PRO A 103 -10.29 14.91 8.96
CA PRO A 103 -9.40 16.07 8.99
C PRO A 103 -8.13 15.79 8.17
N VAL A 104 -7.83 16.66 7.20
CA VAL A 104 -6.74 16.42 6.24
C VAL A 104 -5.35 16.41 6.89
N ASP A 105 -5.21 17.01 8.08
CA ASP A 105 -3.96 17.00 8.84
C ASP A 105 -3.64 15.63 9.50
N LEU A 106 -4.58 14.68 9.48
CA LEU A 106 -4.31 13.31 9.94
C LEU A 106 -3.25 12.61 9.09
N ASP A 107 -3.35 12.72 7.76
CA ASP A 107 -2.36 12.19 6.83
C ASP A 107 -1.00 12.85 7.02
N LEU A 108 -0.96 14.17 7.22
CA LEU A 108 0.28 14.89 7.48
C LEU A 108 0.93 14.43 8.79
N LYS A 109 0.16 14.32 9.88
CA LYS A 109 0.64 13.81 11.18
C LYS A 109 1.18 12.40 11.04
N ARG A 110 0.48 11.52 10.33
CA ARG A 110 0.91 10.15 10.09
C ARG A 110 2.19 10.09 9.26
N LEU A 111 2.28 10.87 8.19
CA LEU A 111 3.46 10.94 7.32
C LEU A 111 4.69 11.44 8.10
N CYS A 112 4.57 12.53 8.85
CA CYS A 112 5.64 13.05 9.70
C CYS A 112 6.05 12.03 10.79
N THR A 113 5.08 11.35 11.41
CA THR A 113 5.37 10.28 12.38
C THR A 113 6.14 9.14 11.72
N SER A 114 5.80 8.77 10.48
CA SER A 114 6.53 7.74 9.74
C SER A 114 7.99 8.13 9.49
N ALA A 115 8.28 9.41 9.23
CA ALA A 115 9.65 9.90 9.11
C ALA A 115 10.44 9.78 10.42
N LEU A 116 9.82 10.14 11.54
CA LEU A 116 10.42 10.01 12.88
C LEU A 116 10.75 8.56 13.25
N LEU A 117 9.92 7.60 12.82
CA LEU A 117 10.07 6.19 13.16
C LEU A 117 10.97 5.41 12.18
N LEU A 118 11.35 5.99 11.04
CA LEU A 118 12.07 5.31 9.96
C LEU A 118 13.38 4.66 10.47
N PRO A 119 13.56 3.33 10.37
CA PRO A 119 14.71 2.66 10.98
C PRO A 119 16.02 2.95 10.22
N GLY A 120 17.15 2.86 10.92
CA GLY A 120 18.49 2.98 10.31
C GLY A 120 18.95 4.40 9.95
N ILE A 121 18.12 5.42 10.15
CA ILE A 121 18.47 6.83 9.90
C ILE A 121 18.82 7.55 11.21
N ASP A 122 19.70 8.55 11.18
CA ASP A 122 20.02 9.36 12.36
C ASP A 122 18.77 10.09 12.91
N PRO A 123 18.51 10.11 14.23
CA PRO A 123 17.32 10.77 14.79
C PRO A 123 17.20 12.25 14.45
N ARG A 124 18.31 13.00 14.29
CA ARG A 124 18.26 14.41 13.89
C ARG A 124 17.80 14.55 12.45
N LEU A 125 18.33 13.73 11.54
CA LEU A 125 17.89 13.70 10.14
C LEU A 125 16.41 13.32 10.00
N ARG A 126 15.91 12.40 10.84
CA ARG A 126 14.48 12.06 10.86
C ARG A 126 13.60 13.23 11.29
N LEU A 127 14.05 13.98 12.29
CA LEU A 127 13.36 15.19 12.75
C LEU A 127 13.39 16.28 11.67
N GLU A 128 14.55 16.53 11.07
CA GLU A 128 14.71 17.46 9.95
C GLU A 128 13.78 17.10 8.79
N ALA A 129 13.70 15.81 8.42
CA ALA A 129 12.79 15.34 7.39
C ALA A 129 11.31 15.56 7.76
N ALA A 130 10.90 15.24 9.00
CA ALA A 130 9.52 15.45 9.46
C ALA A 130 9.14 16.95 9.44
N VAL A 131 10.04 17.84 9.85
CA VAL A 131 9.85 19.29 9.79
C VAL A 131 9.76 19.76 8.34
N ALA A 132 10.66 19.31 7.47
CA ALA A 132 10.65 19.65 6.06
C ALA A 132 9.36 19.22 5.36
N ILE A 133 8.84 18.01 5.66
CA ILE A 133 7.55 17.52 5.16
C ILE A 133 6.41 18.46 5.57
N ALA A 134 6.33 18.81 6.86
CA ALA A 134 5.28 19.70 7.37
C ALA A 134 5.33 21.11 6.75
N GLN A 135 6.54 21.66 6.60
CA GLN A 135 6.75 22.97 5.99
C GLN A 135 6.42 22.96 4.49
N ALA A 136 6.87 21.94 3.77
CA ALA A 136 6.56 21.79 2.34
C ALA A 136 5.05 21.64 2.12
N TRP A 137 4.37 20.83 2.93
CA TRP A 137 2.91 20.68 2.88
C TRP A 137 2.19 22.01 3.06
N ALA A 138 2.53 22.78 4.10
CA ALA A 138 1.91 24.08 4.35
C ALA A 138 2.18 25.08 3.21
N SER A 139 3.43 25.17 2.76
CA SER A 139 3.82 26.07 1.67
C SER A 139 3.13 25.74 0.35
N GLU A 140 3.02 24.44 0.01
CA GLU A 140 2.34 24.02 -1.22
C GLU A 140 0.83 24.24 -1.14
N LEU A 141 0.19 24.02 0.02
CA LEU A 141 -1.23 24.38 0.19
C LEU A 141 -1.48 25.87 -0.04
N GLU A 142 -0.64 26.75 0.51
CA GLU A 142 -0.73 28.20 0.31
C GLU A 142 -0.53 28.59 -1.16
N LYS A 143 0.50 28.03 -1.83
CA LYS A 143 0.79 28.29 -3.25
C LYS A 143 -0.32 27.80 -4.16
N MET A 144 -0.87 26.62 -3.90
CA MET A 144 -1.90 26.02 -4.74
C MET A 144 -3.22 26.78 -4.62
N GLY A 145 -3.54 27.35 -3.46
CA GLY A 145 -4.74 28.19 -3.27
C GLY A 145 -6.04 27.49 -3.70
N GLY A 146 -6.12 26.16 -3.57
CA GLY A 146 -7.27 25.35 -3.98
C GLY A 146 -7.33 24.98 -5.48
N ARG A 147 -6.25 25.14 -6.24
CA ARG A 147 -6.17 24.68 -7.64
C ARG A 147 -6.06 23.16 -7.71
N PHE A 148 -6.94 22.55 -8.49
CA PHE A 148 -6.97 21.13 -8.81
C PHE A 148 -7.12 20.91 -10.33
N PRO A 149 -6.65 19.78 -10.88
CA PRO A 149 -5.94 18.68 -10.21
C PRO A 149 -4.45 18.98 -9.96
N ILE A 150 -3.88 18.38 -8.91
CA ILE A 150 -2.43 18.31 -8.74
C ILE A 150 -1.91 17.30 -9.77
N LEU A 151 -1.00 17.73 -10.63
CA LEU A 151 -0.43 16.84 -11.64
C LEU A 151 0.64 15.94 -10.99
N PRO A 152 0.69 14.65 -11.37
CA PRO A 152 1.68 13.73 -10.81
C PRO A 152 3.10 14.11 -11.23
N TRP A 153 4.08 13.66 -10.44
CA TRP A 153 5.50 13.82 -10.75
C TRP A 153 5.92 12.85 -11.85
N THR A 154 5.84 13.32 -13.09
CA THR A 154 6.31 12.62 -14.29
C THR A 154 7.79 12.91 -14.54
N GLN A 155 8.42 12.13 -15.43
CA GLN A 155 9.84 12.27 -15.75
C GLN A 155 10.26 13.67 -16.24
N ASP A 156 9.35 14.40 -16.90
CA ASP A 156 9.55 15.77 -17.38
C ASP A 156 9.39 16.86 -16.30
N LYS A 157 8.78 16.52 -15.15
CA LYS A 157 8.49 17.45 -14.05
C LYS A 157 9.28 17.16 -12.78
N ALA A 158 9.69 15.91 -12.59
CA ALA A 158 10.44 15.49 -11.42
C ALA A 158 11.85 16.05 -11.43
N GLU A 159 12.33 16.39 -10.23
CA GLU A 159 13.67 16.90 -9.99
C GLU A 159 14.42 16.02 -9.00
N GLY A 160 15.75 16.15 -8.97
CA GLY A 160 16.62 15.47 -8.02
C GLY A 160 16.41 13.96 -7.94
N GLY A 161 16.36 13.42 -6.72
CA GLY A 161 16.25 11.98 -6.47
C GLY A 161 14.99 11.33 -7.04
N VAL A 162 13.88 12.07 -7.19
CA VAL A 162 12.66 11.54 -7.82
C VAL A 162 12.86 11.35 -9.32
N ALA A 163 13.53 12.29 -9.99
CA ALA A 163 13.87 12.16 -11.41
C ALA A 163 14.80 10.95 -11.66
N ASP A 164 15.79 10.77 -10.79
CA ASP A 164 16.70 9.63 -10.86
C ASP A 164 15.98 8.30 -10.62
N LEU A 165 15.06 8.24 -9.65
CA LEU A 165 14.24 7.07 -9.38
C LEU A 165 13.34 6.72 -10.57
N LEU A 166 12.68 7.71 -11.17
CA LEU A 166 11.86 7.52 -12.38
C LEU A 166 12.69 6.98 -13.55
N ARG A 167 13.89 7.53 -13.76
CA ARG A 167 14.82 7.07 -14.81
C ARG A 167 15.29 5.64 -14.58
N GLU A 168 15.64 5.28 -13.35
CA GLU A 168 16.06 3.92 -12.99
C GLU A 168 14.91 2.92 -13.22
N ARG A 169 13.71 3.25 -12.73
CA ARG A 169 12.56 2.35 -12.80
C ARG A 169 12.01 2.22 -14.21
N GLY A 170 12.12 3.24 -15.04
CA GLY A 170 11.67 3.21 -16.43
C GLY A 170 12.49 2.35 -17.38
N ARG A 171 13.69 1.92 -16.97
CA ARG A 171 14.49 0.96 -17.73
C ARG A 171 14.01 -0.48 -17.59
N ARG A 172 13.20 -0.78 -16.56
CA ARG A 172 12.74 -2.14 -16.28
C ARG A 172 11.69 -2.55 -17.30
N LYS A 173 11.90 -3.71 -17.91
CA LYS A 173 10.95 -4.29 -18.84
C LYS A 173 9.98 -5.22 -18.13
N GLN A 174 8.79 -5.41 -18.70
CA GLN A 174 7.78 -6.29 -18.12
C GLN A 174 8.30 -7.74 -18.07
N GLU A 175 9.03 -8.17 -19.09
CA GLU A 175 9.62 -9.50 -19.19
C GLU A 175 10.58 -9.77 -18.03
N GLU A 176 11.42 -8.79 -17.67
CA GLU A 176 12.35 -8.90 -16.53
C GLU A 176 11.63 -8.98 -15.18
N LEU A 177 10.43 -8.40 -15.07
CA LEU A 177 9.60 -8.49 -13.87
C LEU A 177 8.92 -9.86 -13.78
N ILE A 178 8.45 -10.39 -14.91
CA ILE A 178 7.87 -11.73 -15.00
C ILE A 178 8.95 -12.79 -14.71
N GLU A 179 10.12 -12.71 -15.33
CA GLU A 179 11.22 -13.66 -15.14
C GLU A 179 11.65 -13.80 -13.66
N LYS A 180 11.59 -12.70 -12.90
CA LYS A 180 11.87 -12.71 -11.44
C LYS A 180 10.84 -13.46 -10.62
N VAL A 181 9.60 -13.58 -11.10
CA VAL A 181 8.47 -14.20 -10.37
C VAL A 181 8.20 -15.60 -10.92
N ALA A 182 8.31 -15.79 -12.23
CA ALA A 182 8.02 -17.00 -12.97
C ALA A 182 9.15 -17.26 -13.99
N PRO A 183 10.35 -17.70 -13.55
CA PRO A 183 11.50 -17.93 -14.42
C PRO A 183 11.27 -19.03 -15.47
N ALA A 184 10.34 -19.95 -15.21
CA ALA A 184 9.92 -20.97 -16.18
C ALA A 184 8.93 -20.43 -17.24
N GLY A 185 8.39 -19.24 -17.03
CA GLY A 185 7.43 -18.58 -17.94
C GLY A 185 5.97 -19.00 -17.74
N ASP A 186 5.70 -20.18 -17.18
CA ASP A 186 4.36 -20.75 -17.00
C ASP A 186 3.96 -20.91 -15.53
N ARG A 187 4.90 -20.73 -14.61
CA ARG A 187 4.73 -21.05 -13.20
C ARG A 187 5.42 -20.06 -12.28
N ILE A 188 4.68 -19.56 -11.29
CA ILE A 188 5.21 -18.70 -10.23
C ILE A 188 6.14 -19.56 -9.35
N ALA A 189 7.36 -19.09 -9.12
CA ALA A 189 8.32 -19.77 -8.28
C ALA A 189 7.97 -19.66 -6.79
N ASP A 190 8.07 -20.77 -6.07
CA ASP A 190 7.90 -20.79 -4.63
C ASP A 190 9.02 -19.99 -3.95
N SER A 191 8.66 -19.17 -2.97
CA SER A 191 9.60 -18.28 -2.26
C SER A 191 9.01 -17.82 -0.93
N GLU A 192 9.74 -16.99 -0.19
CA GLU A 192 9.15 -16.31 0.97
C GLU A 192 7.93 -15.46 0.61
N LYS A 193 7.78 -15.01 -0.64
CA LYS A 193 6.66 -14.17 -1.08
C LYS A 193 5.51 -14.98 -1.67
N PHE A 194 5.74 -16.22 -2.08
CA PHE A 194 4.81 -17.01 -2.87
C PHE A 194 4.77 -18.46 -2.41
N ALA A 195 3.57 -19.02 -2.29
CA ALA A 195 3.38 -20.45 -2.02
C ALA A 195 2.28 -21.04 -2.89
N ARG A 196 2.29 -22.36 -3.06
CA ARG A 196 1.27 -23.09 -3.81
C ARG A 196 -0.11 -22.94 -3.21
N VAL A 197 -1.09 -22.84 -4.11
CA VAL A 197 -2.52 -22.77 -3.79
C VAL A 197 -3.13 -24.14 -3.91
N ASP A 198 -4.03 -24.48 -2.99
CA ASP A 198 -4.78 -25.73 -3.06
C ASP A 198 -5.70 -25.73 -4.29
N PRO A 199 -5.85 -26.86 -5.00
CA PRO A 199 -6.63 -26.92 -6.25
C PRO A 199 -8.05 -26.29 -6.14
N GLN A 200 -8.73 -26.51 -5.02
CA GLN A 200 -10.07 -25.94 -4.77
C GLN A 200 -10.13 -24.40 -4.83
N TRP A 201 -9.03 -23.72 -4.54
CA TRP A 201 -8.93 -22.25 -4.57
C TRP A 201 -8.49 -21.73 -5.93
N VAL A 202 -7.77 -22.53 -6.71
CA VAL A 202 -7.34 -22.17 -8.07
C VAL A 202 -8.56 -21.88 -8.94
N ASP A 203 -9.55 -22.78 -8.95
CA ASP A 203 -10.75 -22.63 -9.77
C ASP A 203 -11.58 -21.42 -9.36
N ARG A 204 -11.73 -21.19 -8.04
CA ARG A 204 -12.43 -20.01 -7.50
C ARG A 204 -11.77 -18.71 -7.91
N VAL A 205 -10.43 -18.65 -7.86
CA VAL A 205 -9.67 -17.45 -8.21
C VAL A 205 -9.73 -17.19 -9.72
N ARG A 206 -9.68 -18.22 -10.55
CA ARG A 206 -9.85 -18.11 -12.01
C ARG A 206 -11.21 -17.53 -12.36
N ALA A 207 -12.29 -18.10 -11.80
CA ALA A 207 -13.65 -17.60 -12.00
C ALA A 207 -13.80 -16.13 -11.54
N ALA A 208 -13.27 -15.79 -10.37
CA ALA A 208 -13.30 -14.42 -9.86
C ALA A 208 -12.52 -13.43 -10.75
N PHE A 209 -11.39 -13.85 -11.33
CA PHE A 209 -10.62 -13.02 -12.25
C PHE A 209 -11.36 -12.78 -13.58
N GLU A 210 -12.00 -13.81 -14.12
CA GLU A 210 -12.84 -13.69 -15.33
C GLU A 210 -14.00 -12.72 -15.08
N GLU A 211 -14.73 -12.89 -13.97
CA GLU A 211 -15.82 -11.99 -13.58
C GLU A 211 -15.32 -10.55 -13.40
N TYR A 212 -14.17 -10.36 -12.77
CA TYR A 212 -13.54 -9.05 -12.60
C TYR A 212 -13.21 -8.38 -13.95
N VAL A 213 -12.61 -9.11 -14.88
CA VAL A 213 -12.29 -8.59 -16.22
C VAL A 213 -13.56 -8.21 -16.98
N GLU A 214 -14.60 -9.05 -16.94
CA GLU A 214 -15.89 -8.74 -17.57
C GLU A 214 -16.57 -7.52 -16.93
N HIS A 215 -16.51 -7.40 -15.60
CA HIS A 215 -17.05 -6.24 -14.91
C HIS A 215 -16.32 -4.93 -15.30
N LEU A 216 -14.99 -4.96 -15.41
CA LEU A 216 -14.23 -3.79 -15.89
C LEU A 216 -14.59 -3.39 -17.32
N LYS A 217 -14.85 -4.36 -18.20
CA LYS A 217 -15.35 -4.08 -19.57
C LYS A 217 -16.71 -3.40 -19.53
N GLN A 218 -17.63 -3.86 -18.67
CA GLN A 218 -18.94 -3.25 -18.50
C GLN A 218 -18.85 -1.80 -17.97
N LEU A 219 -17.94 -1.56 -17.04
CA LEU A 219 -17.66 -0.21 -16.51
C LEU A 219 -16.93 0.70 -17.51
N LYS A 220 -16.51 0.19 -18.67
CA LYS A 220 -15.67 0.90 -19.64
C LYS A 220 -14.41 1.47 -18.99
N ALA A 221 -13.78 0.65 -18.14
CA ALA A 221 -12.53 1.02 -17.52
C ALA A 221 -11.51 1.45 -18.60
N PRO A 222 -10.70 2.49 -18.36
CA PRO A 222 -9.84 3.09 -19.37
C PRO A 222 -8.69 2.19 -19.85
N ASP A 223 -8.24 1.25 -19.00
CA ASP A 223 -7.19 0.27 -19.31
C ASP A 223 -7.48 -1.05 -18.57
N PRO A 224 -8.51 -1.82 -18.98
CA PRO A 224 -8.81 -3.09 -18.33
C PRO A 224 -7.69 -4.09 -18.66
N PRO A 225 -7.41 -5.06 -17.77
CA PRO A 225 -6.54 -6.18 -18.13
C PRO A 225 -7.05 -6.78 -19.45
N LYS A 226 -6.12 -7.14 -20.35
CA LYS A 226 -6.45 -7.69 -21.67
C LYS A 226 -7.22 -9.03 -21.61
N GLY A 227 -7.45 -9.56 -20.40
CA GLY A 227 -7.78 -10.96 -20.16
C GLY A 227 -6.58 -11.83 -20.49
N GLY A 228 -6.83 -13.12 -20.63
CA GLY A 228 -5.81 -14.11 -20.96
C GLY A 228 -6.04 -15.42 -20.24
N GLU A 229 -5.32 -16.44 -20.67
CA GLU A 229 -5.27 -17.70 -19.94
C GLU A 229 -4.49 -17.47 -18.64
N VAL A 230 -5.11 -17.79 -17.50
CA VAL A 230 -4.39 -17.81 -16.22
C VAL A 230 -3.44 -19.01 -16.26
N LEU A 231 -2.13 -18.79 -16.29
CA LEU A 231 -1.12 -19.85 -16.35
C LEU A 231 -0.90 -20.49 -14.98
N ASP A 232 -0.79 -19.69 -13.92
CA ASP A 232 -0.56 -20.17 -12.55
C ASP A 232 -1.21 -19.25 -11.51
N VAL A 233 -1.49 -19.81 -10.33
CA VAL A 233 -2.04 -19.10 -9.18
C VAL A 233 -1.22 -19.44 -7.93
N ALA A 234 -0.72 -18.41 -7.24
CA ALA A 234 0.04 -18.55 -6.01
C ALA A 234 -0.57 -17.73 -4.86
N TYR A 235 -0.47 -18.22 -3.63
CA TYR A 235 -0.67 -17.39 -2.44
C TYR A 235 0.42 -16.31 -2.41
N ARG A 236 0.08 -15.10 -1.98
CA ARG A 236 1.01 -13.98 -1.88
C ARG A 236 1.15 -13.48 -0.45
N PHE A 237 2.38 -13.50 0.05
CA PHE A 237 2.75 -13.03 1.38
C PHE A 237 3.66 -11.80 1.27
N LYS A 238 3.07 -10.62 1.06
CA LYS A 238 3.81 -9.36 0.93
C LYS A 238 2.97 -8.15 1.37
N GLY A 239 3.62 -7.21 2.06
CA GLY A 239 3.07 -5.90 2.45
C GLY A 239 2.54 -5.90 3.87
N THR A 240 3.02 -5.00 4.74
CA THR A 240 2.73 -5.04 6.18
C THR A 240 1.26 -4.74 6.51
N GLY A 241 0.63 -3.81 5.78
CA GLY A 241 -0.80 -3.50 5.93
C GLY A 241 -1.70 -4.64 5.45
N SER A 242 -1.38 -5.25 4.31
CA SER A 242 -2.19 -6.29 3.65
C SER A 242 -1.87 -7.73 4.06
N LEU A 243 -0.73 -7.98 4.72
CA LEU A 243 -0.46 -9.22 5.45
C LEU A 243 -1.60 -9.46 6.46
N GLY A 244 -1.88 -10.71 6.78
CA GLY A 244 -3.04 -11.10 7.60
C GLY A 244 -4.33 -11.35 6.83
N ARG A 245 -4.43 -10.96 5.55
CA ARG A 245 -5.52 -11.36 4.64
C ARG A 245 -5.00 -12.33 3.58
N VAL A 246 -5.88 -13.19 3.05
CA VAL A 246 -5.53 -14.08 1.94
C VAL A 246 -5.39 -13.27 0.68
N ARG A 247 -4.27 -13.45 -0.01
CA ARG A 247 -4.01 -12.82 -1.29
C ARG A 247 -3.56 -13.87 -2.28
N PHE A 248 -4.03 -13.70 -3.51
CA PHE A 248 -3.60 -14.49 -4.65
C PHE A 248 -2.79 -13.62 -5.61
N THR A 249 -1.88 -14.24 -6.35
CA THR A 249 -1.22 -13.68 -7.52
C THR A 249 -1.47 -14.60 -8.68
N LEU A 250 -1.92 -14.03 -9.78
CA LEU A 250 -2.18 -14.72 -11.03
C LEU A 250 -1.06 -14.38 -12.01
N LEU A 251 -0.58 -15.40 -12.72
CA LEU A 251 0.21 -15.24 -13.93
C LEU A 251 -0.74 -15.35 -15.12
N VAL A 252 -0.77 -14.33 -15.98
CA VAL A 252 -1.69 -14.18 -17.14
C VAL A 252 -0.88 -13.72 -18.34
#